data_AF-A0A0M3DIU3-F1
#
_entry.id   AF-A0A0M3DIU3-F1
#
_cell.length_a   1.000
_cell.length_b   1.000
_cell.length_c   1.000
_cell.angle_alpha   90.00
_cell.angle_beta   90.00
_cell.angle_gamma   90.00
#
_symmetry.space_group_name_H-M   'P 1'
#
loop_
_entity.id
_entity.type
_entity.pdbx_description
1 polymer ?
#
loop_
_entity_poly.entity_id
_entity_poly.type
_entity_poly.pdbx_seq_one_letter_code
_entity_poly.pdbx_strand_id
1 'polypeptide(L)'
;MDIETKKWEVLCSEEQIQERLKELGAQISKDYEGKKLMVISLLKGSFIFCADLVRHITVPVKIGFMTTSSYGHGESSTGQVNMVADISDDIEGYDVLVVDDITDTALTMNFVMGHLKTKNPASIKCCVLLDKPSRRKVELVPNYCGFEIEDKFVVGYGLNFGDYYRNIPYVFNVTNEDR
;
A
#
# COMPACT_ATOMS: atom_id res chain seq x y z
N MET A 1 -9.62 21.06 -6.12
CA MET A 1 -10.92 20.39 -5.98
C MET A 1 -11.40 20.62 -4.55
N ASP A 2 -12.68 20.95 -4.32
CA ASP A 2 -13.24 21.00 -2.97
C ASP A 2 -14.01 19.70 -2.71
N ILE A 3 -13.47 18.83 -1.85
CA ILE A 3 -14.02 17.49 -1.63
C ILE A 3 -15.43 17.51 -1.02
N GLU A 4 -15.81 18.60 -0.35
CA GLU A 4 -17.10 18.73 0.33
C GLU A 4 -18.25 19.02 -0.65
N THR A 5 -17.96 19.69 -1.77
CA THR A 5 -18.96 19.97 -2.81
C THR A 5 -19.13 18.83 -3.80
N LYS A 6 -18.17 17.90 -3.84
CA LYS A 6 -18.13 16.81 -4.84
C LYS A 6 -18.85 15.55 -4.41
N LYS A 7 -19.54 14.92 -5.37
CA LYS A 7 -20.17 13.61 -5.17
C LYS A 7 -19.09 12.54 -4.93
N TRP A 8 -19.39 11.65 -3.99
CA TRP A 8 -18.52 10.52 -3.65
C TRP A 8 -19.16 9.22 -4.14
N GLU A 9 -18.37 8.38 -4.80
CA GLU A 9 -18.81 7.08 -5.27
C GLU A 9 -17.98 6.00 -4.60
N VAL A 10 -18.64 5.10 -3.85
CA VAL A 10 -17.96 3.98 -3.19
C VAL A 10 -17.36 3.06 -4.26
N LEU A 11 -16.05 2.87 -4.22
CA LEU A 11 -15.32 1.99 -5.13
C LEU A 11 -15.07 0.61 -4.50
N CYS A 12 -14.71 0.58 -3.23
CA CYS A 12 -14.51 -0.65 -2.47
C CYS A 12 -15.21 -0.47 -1.13
N SER A 13 -16.33 -1.16 -0.92
CA SER A 13 -17.06 -1.12 0.35
C SER A 13 -16.26 -1.77 1.47
N GLU A 14 -16.63 -1.47 2.72
CA GLU A 14 -16.00 -2.09 3.89
C GLU A 14 -16.12 -3.62 3.81
N GLU A 15 -17.28 -4.15 3.43
CA GLU A 15 -17.49 -5.60 3.29
C GLU A 15 -16.60 -6.22 2.21
N GLN A 16 -16.46 -5.54 1.06
CA GLN A 16 -15.58 -6.00 -0.02
C GLN A 16 -14.12 -6.03 0.42
N ILE A 17 -13.67 -5.00 1.14
CA ILE A 17 -12.32 -4.92 1.69
C ILE A 17 -12.09 -6.05 2.70
N GLN A 18 -13.01 -6.26 3.65
CA GLN A 18 -12.90 -7.32 4.65
C GLN A 18 -12.85 -8.72 4.03
N GLU A 19 -13.64 -8.98 2.98
CA GLU A 19 -13.57 -10.27 2.28
C GLU A 19 -12.24 -10.43 1.57
N ARG A 20 -11.78 -9.39 0.87
CA ARG A 20 -10.50 -9.43 0.16
C ARG A 20 -9.31 -9.61 1.10
N LEU A 21 -9.35 -9.02 2.29
CA LEU A 21 -8.31 -9.20 3.31
C LEU A 21 -8.19 -10.65 3.79
N LYS A 22 -9.30 -11.37 3.95
CA LYS A 22 -9.27 -12.80 4.30
C LYS A 22 -8.60 -13.62 3.19
N GLU A 23 -8.97 -13.35 1.94
CA GLU A 23 -8.38 -14.03 0.77
C GLU A 23 -6.87 -13.80 0.69
N LEU A 24 -6.44 -12.53 0.80
CA LEU A 24 -5.03 -12.14 0.78
C LEU A 24 -4.26 -12.74 1.96
N GLY A 25 -4.81 -12.66 3.17
CA GLY A 25 -4.20 -13.22 4.37
C GLY A 25 -4.00 -14.73 4.27
N ALA A 26 -4.99 -15.46 3.75
CA ALA A 26 -4.87 -16.90 3.51
C ALA A 26 -3.80 -17.23 2.44
N GLN A 27 -3.77 -16.46 1.34
CA GLN A 27 -2.77 -16.63 0.29
C GLN A 27 -1.34 -16.38 0.80
N ILE A 28 -1.14 -15.26 1.50
CA ILE A 28 0.17 -14.90 2.09
C ILE A 28 0.59 -15.94 3.12
N SER A 29 -0.32 -16.39 3.98
CA SER A 29 0.00 -17.41 4.99
C SER A 29 0.51 -18.70 4.35
N LYS A 30 -0.12 -19.14 3.26
CA LYS A 30 0.30 -20.32 2.50
C LYS A 30 1.68 -20.12 1.85
N ASP A 31 1.90 -18.98 1.21
CA ASP A 31 3.14 -18.69 0.48
C ASP A 31 4.38 -18.56 1.40
N TYR A 32 4.14 -18.25 2.68
CA TYR A 32 5.16 -18.03 3.69
C TYR A 32 5.16 -19.07 4.81
N GLU A 33 4.51 -20.22 4.61
CA GLU A 33 4.59 -21.34 5.55
C GLU A 33 6.05 -21.79 5.74
N GLY A 34 6.48 -21.89 7.00
CA GLY A 34 7.85 -22.25 7.38
C GLY A 34 8.91 -21.19 7.09
N LYS A 35 8.53 -19.98 6.68
CA LYS A 35 9.45 -18.87 6.35
C LYS A 35 9.54 -17.83 7.45
N LYS A 36 10.58 -17.00 7.39
CA LYS A 36 10.77 -15.84 8.27
C LYS A 36 10.12 -14.61 7.65
N LEU A 37 8.79 -14.50 7.79
CA LEU A 37 8.05 -13.38 7.23
C LEU A 37 8.29 -12.09 8.03
N MET A 38 8.69 -11.03 7.34
CA MET A 38 8.60 -9.66 7.83
C MET A 38 7.67 -8.84 6.94
N VAL A 39 6.66 -8.22 7.53
CA VAL A 39 5.78 -7.27 6.84
C VAL A 39 6.28 -5.85 7.15
N ILE A 40 6.50 -5.05 6.11
CA ILE A 40 6.92 -3.65 6.25
C ILE A 40 5.81 -2.75 5.67
N SER A 41 5.16 -1.96 6.54
CA SER A 41 4.15 -0.98 6.13
C SER A 41 4.80 0.33 5.72
N LEU A 42 4.42 0.84 4.54
CA LEU A 42 4.82 2.16 4.06
C LEU A 42 3.86 3.24 4.59
N LEU A 43 4.34 4.03 5.54
CA LEU A 43 3.59 5.10 6.15
C LEU A 43 3.52 6.35 5.24
N LYS A 44 2.46 7.14 5.32
CA LYS A 44 1.32 6.97 6.25
C LYS A 44 0.16 6.16 5.69
N GLY A 45 0.02 6.07 4.37
CA GLY A 45 -1.19 5.58 3.71
C GLY A 45 -1.59 4.15 4.09
N SER A 46 -0.61 3.25 4.13
CA SER A 46 -0.88 1.81 4.27
C SER A 46 -1.24 1.32 5.67
N PHE A 47 -1.19 2.16 6.71
CA PHE A 47 -1.26 1.66 8.09
C PHE A 47 -2.57 0.93 8.41
N ILE A 48 -3.71 1.38 7.88
CA ILE A 48 -5.01 0.73 8.10
C ILE A 48 -5.04 -0.61 7.38
N PHE A 49 -4.75 -0.61 6.08
CA PHE A 49 -4.69 -1.82 5.28
C PHE A 49 -3.72 -2.86 5.87
N CYS A 50 -2.52 -2.43 6.25
CA CYS A 50 -1.54 -3.32 6.88
C CYS A 50 -2.06 -3.87 8.20
N ALA A 51 -2.64 -3.03 9.08
CA ALA A 51 -3.12 -3.47 10.38
C ALA A 51 -4.25 -4.51 10.26
N ASP A 52 -5.13 -4.36 9.28
CA ASP A 52 -6.22 -5.32 9.05
C ASP A 52 -5.70 -6.58 8.33
N LEU A 53 -4.81 -6.44 7.35
CA LEU A 53 -4.21 -7.57 6.62
C LEU A 53 -3.45 -8.52 7.54
N VAL A 54 -2.57 -7.98 8.40
CA VAL A 54 -1.70 -8.83 9.25
C VAL A 54 -2.49 -9.66 10.26
N ARG A 55 -3.71 -9.24 10.64
CA ARG A 55 -4.60 -10.03 11.51
C ARG A 55 -5.14 -11.29 10.81
N HIS A 56 -5.15 -11.32 9.49
CA HIS A 56 -5.54 -12.48 8.68
C HIS A 56 -4.35 -13.38 8.29
N ILE A 57 -3.12 -12.98 8.59
CA ILE A 57 -1.92 -13.80 8.36
C ILE A 57 -1.72 -14.76 9.55
N THR A 58 -1.66 -16.06 9.29
CA THR A 58 -1.63 -17.11 10.32
C THR A 58 -0.23 -17.64 10.63
N VAL A 59 0.77 -17.30 9.82
CA VAL A 59 2.19 -17.62 10.10
C VAL A 59 2.80 -16.57 11.03
N PRO A 60 3.85 -16.91 11.81
CA PRO A 60 4.58 -15.93 12.59
C PRO A 60 5.11 -14.78 11.72
N VAL A 61 4.75 -13.55 12.08
CA VAL A 61 5.10 -12.35 11.32
C VAL A 61 5.79 -11.32 12.22
N LYS A 62 6.91 -10.76 11.74
CA LYS A 62 7.52 -9.55 12.31
C LYS A 62 6.99 -8.34 11.56
N ILE A 63 6.63 -7.26 12.27
CA ILE A 63 6.05 -6.05 11.66
C ILE A 63 7.02 -4.90 11.81
N GLY A 64 7.31 -4.24 10.69
CA GLY A 64 8.11 -3.03 10.60
C GLY A 64 7.37 -1.91 9.89
N PHE A 65 7.89 -0.69 10.01
CA PHE A 65 7.35 0.49 9.36
C PHE A 65 8.48 1.27 8.70
N MET A 66 8.18 1.86 7.55
CA MET A 66 9.06 2.82 6.87
C MET A 66 8.24 4.04 6.46
N THR A 67 8.87 5.20 6.38
CA THR A 67 8.23 6.41 5.87
C THR A 67 9.03 6.95 4.70
N THR A 68 8.35 7.17 3.59
CA THR A 68 8.92 7.87 2.43
C THR A 68 8.19 9.19 2.20
N SER A 69 8.85 10.10 1.50
CA SER A 69 8.22 11.31 0.98
C SER A 69 8.61 11.50 -0.47
N SER A 70 7.68 11.98 -1.30
CA SER A 70 8.01 12.39 -2.67
C SER A 70 8.59 13.80 -2.64
N TYR A 71 9.62 14.07 -3.44
CA TYR A 71 10.10 15.44 -3.64
C TYR A 71 9.09 16.20 -4.51
N GLY A 72 8.59 17.35 -4.01
CA GLY A 72 7.64 18.23 -4.70
C GLY A 72 6.29 18.33 -4.00
N HIS A 73 5.85 19.55 -3.72
CA HIS A 73 4.49 19.83 -3.25
C HIS A 73 3.53 19.83 -4.46
N GLY A 74 2.95 18.68 -4.81
CA GLY A 74 1.96 18.57 -5.89
C GLY A 74 1.46 17.15 -6.13
N GLU A 75 0.38 17.00 -6.91
CA GLU A 75 -0.24 15.72 -7.30
C GLU A 75 0.62 14.88 -8.27
N SER A 76 1.74 15.44 -8.74
CA SER A 76 2.70 14.79 -9.62
C SER A 76 4.03 14.56 -8.90
N SER A 77 4.46 13.30 -8.82
CA SER A 77 5.78 12.99 -8.27
C SER A 77 6.87 13.43 -9.25
N THR A 78 7.93 14.06 -8.73
CA THR A 78 9.16 14.33 -9.50
C THR A 78 9.95 13.06 -9.82
N GLY A 79 9.48 11.91 -9.33
CA GLY A 79 10.15 10.62 -9.39
C GLY A 79 11.31 10.46 -8.39
N GLN A 80 11.70 11.53 -7.69
CA GLN A 80 12.62 11.43 -6.57
C GLN A 80 11.84 11.10 -5.29
N VAL A 81 12.26 10.02 -4.63
CA VAL A 81 11.69 9.52 -3.38
C VAL A 81 12.75 9.68 -2.30
N ASN A 82 12.37 10.29 -1.17
CA ASN A 82 13.23 10.44 -0.01
C ASN A 82 12.85 9.44 1.08
N MET A 83 13.84 8.81 1.70
CA MET A 83 13.64 8.04 2.93
C MET A 83 13.54 9.00 4.11
N VAL A 84 12.38 9.06 4.76
CA VAL A 84 12.18 9.89 5.97
C VAL A 84 12.51 9.09 7.22
N ALA A 85 12.05 7.83 7.26
CA ALA A 85 12.36 6.88 8.31
C ALA A 85 12.56 5.50 7.69
N ASP A 86 13.74 4.93 7.92
CA ASP A 86 14.10 3.59 7.46
C ASP A 86 13.68 2.52 8.50
N ILE A 87 13.71 1.26 8.08
CA ILE A 87 13.52 0.13 8.99
C ILE A 87 14.70 0.04 9.97
N SER A 88 14.40 -0.01 11.26
CA SER A 88 15.42 -0.13 12.32
C SER A 88 15.85 -1.57 12.58
N ASP A 89 14.98 -2.52 12.27
CA ASP A 89 15.24 -3.94 12.41
C ASP A 89 16.21 -4.44 11.33
N ASP A 90 17.04 -5.40 11.71
CA ASP A 90 17.77 -6.21 10.74
C ASP A 90 16.79 -7.11 9.98
N ILE A 91 16.93 -7.11 8.65
CA ILE A 91 16.08 -7.85 7.71
C ILE A 91 16.86 -8.94 6.97
N GLU A 92 18.14 -9.14 7.30
CA GLU A 92 18.96 -10.17 6.67
C GLU A 92 18.32 -11.56 6.82
N GLY A 93 18.17 -12.27 5.70
CA GLY A 93 17.56 -13.60 5.67
C GLY A 93 16.06 -13.66 5.99
N TYR A 94 15.36 -12.52 6.11
CA TYR A 94 13.89 -12.48 6.17
C TYR A 94 13.28 -12.50 4.76
N ASP A 95 12.13 -13.14 4.61
CA ASP A 95 11.26 -12.96 3.46
C ASP A 95 10.39 -11.71 3.69
N VAL A 96 10.69 -10.64 2.99
CA VAL A 96 10.10 -9.32 3.22
C VAL A 96 8.88 -9.10 2.32
N LEU A 97 7.75 -8.73 2.93
CA LEU A 97 6.55 -8.28 2.23
C LEU A 97 6.32 -6.79 2.50
N VAL A 98 6.57 -5.95 1.50
CA VAL A 98 6.29 -4.51 1.58
C VAL A 98 4.80 -4.28 1.34
N VAL A 99 4.12 -3.59 2.25
CA VAL A 99 2.69 -3.29 2.18
C VAL A 99 2.48 -1.80 1.93
N ASP A 100 1.69 -1.47 0.92
CA ASP A 100 1.30 -0.08 0.60
C ASP A 100 -0.21 0.06 0.36
N ASP A 101 -0.76 1.27 0.45
CA ASP A 101 -2.19 1.51 0.17
C ASP A 101 -2.49 1.53 -1.34
N ILE A 102 -1.62 2.12 -2.15
CA ILE A 102 -1.81 2.18 -3.60
C ILE A 102 -0.49 2.09 -4.36
N THR A 103 -0.44 1.27 -5.41
CA THR A 103 0.61 1.42 -6.43
C THR A 103 0.06 2.06 -7.68
N ASP A 104 0.69 3.18 -8.04
CA ASP A 104 0.34 3.98 -9.21
C ASP A 104 1.48 3.94 -10.23
N THR A 105 2.31 4.99 -10.29
CA THR A 105 3.54 5.00 -11.11
C THR A 105 4.57 3.92 -10.75
N ALA A 106 4.44 3.30 -9.57
CA ALA A 106 5.39 2.36 -8.94
C ALA A 106 6.80 2.89 -8.62
N LEU A 107 7.06 4.19 -8.78
CA LEU A 107 8.38 4.76 -8.49
C LEU A 107 8.77 4.60 -7.02
N THR A 108 7.84 4.87 -6.08
CA THR A 108 8.05 4.68 -4.64
C THR A 108 8.33 3.22 -4.29
N MET A 109 7.47 2.29 -4.72
CA MET A 109 7.64 0.87 -4.44
C MET A 109 8.96 0.34 -5.02
N ASN A 110 9.31 0.73 -6.25
CA ASN A 110 10.57 0.34 -6.88
C ASN A 110 11.79 0.86 -6.12
N PHE A 111 11.76 2.12 -5.68
CA PHE A 111 12.81 2.70 -4.83
C PHE A 111 12.95 1.94 -3.51
N VAL A 112 11.85 1.72 -2.79
CA VAL A 112 11.84 1.01 -1.50
C VAL A 112 12.36 -0.42 -1.66
N MET A 113 11.87 -1.17 -2.65
CA MET A 113 12.34 -2.53 -2.90
C MET A 113 13.82 -2.54 -3.28
N GLY A 114 14.30 -1.56 -4.05
CA GLY A 114 15.72 -1.40 -4.36
C GLY A 114 16.58 -1.15 -3.12
N HIS A 115 16.13 -0.25 -2.23
CA HIS A 115 16.79 0.02 -0.95
C HIS A 115 16.84 -1.22 -0.05
N LEU A 116 15.71 -1.91 0.13
CA LEU A 116 15.65 -3.10 0.99
C LEU A 116 16.50 -4.26 0.46
N LYS A 117 16.68 -4.40 -0.86
CA LYS A 117 17.60 -5.41 -1.44
C LYS A 117 19.03 -5.24 -0.94
N THR A 118 19.48 -4.02 -0.65
CA THR A 118 20.85 -3.77 -0.17
C THR A 118 21.10 -4.30 1.25
N LYS A 119 20.03 -4.65 1.98
CA LYS A 119 20.07 -5.20 3.34
C LYS A 119 19.98 -6.74 3.37
N ASN A 120 20.19 -7.41 2.23
CA ASN A 120 20.27 -8.88 2.09
C ASN A 120 19.08 -9.70 2.64
N PRO A 121 17.82 -9.34 2.34
CA PRO A 121 16.68 -10.21 2.66
C PRO A 121 16.72 -11.50 1.85
N ALA A 122 16.08 -12.57 2.34
CA ALA A 122 15.94 -13.84 1.62
C ALA A 122 15.07 -13.68 0.36
N SER A 123 14.02 -12.87 0.44
CA SER A 123 13.20 -12.48 -0.70
C SER A 123 12.51 -11.14 -0.43
N ILE A 124 12.06 -10.45 -1.49
CA ILE A 124 11.23 -9.25 -1.37
C ILE A 124 10.05 -9.36 -2.32
N LYS A 125 8.85 -9.19 -1.77
CA LYS A 125 7.59 -9.05 -2.49
C LYS A 125 6.86 -7.80 -2.04
N CYS A 126 5.82 -7.40 -2.77
CA CYS A 126 4.92 -6.34 -2.33
C CYS A 126 3.45 -6.74 -2.40
N CYS A 127 2.65 -6.17 -1.49
CA CYS A 127 1.21 -6.28 -1.41
C CYS A 127 0.60 -4.88 -1.36
N VAL A 128 -0.37 -4.59 -2.22
CA VAL A 128 -1.07 -3.31 -2.19
C VAL A 128 -2.57 -3.49 -2.13
N LEU A 129 -3.26 -2.55 -1.48
CA LEU A 129 -4.72 -2.53 -1.51
C LEU A 129 -5.22 -2.19 -2.90
N LEU A 130 -4.71 -1.12 -3.51
CA LEU A 130 -5.12 -0.66 -4.84
C LEU A 130 -3.94 -0.71 -5.82
N ASP A 131 -4.18 -1.13 -7.06
CA ASP A 131 -3.21 -1.01 -8.15
C ASP A 131 -3.83 -0.28 -9.35
N LYS A 132 -3.05 0.62 -9.95
CA LYS A 132 -3.40 1.37 -11.18
C LYS A 132 -2.39 1.05 -12.29
N PRO A 133 -2.51 -0.10 -12.97
CA PRO A 133 -1.55 -0.50 -14.00
C PRO A 133 -1.41 0.53 -15.13
N SER A 134 -2.48 1.25 -15.47
CA SER A 134 -2.50 2.28 -16.53
C SER A 134 -1.54 3.45 -16.28
N ARG A 135 -1.08 3.66 -15.03
CA ARG A 135 -0.19 4.77 -14.66
C ARG A 135 1.28 4.38 -14.51
N ARG A 136 1.65 3.13 -14.82
CA ARG A 136 2.99 2.61 -14.59
C ARG A 136 4.08 3.40 -15.30
N LYS A 137 5.19 3.65 -14.59
CA LYS A 137 6.42 4.24 -15.15
C LYS A 137 7.63 3.31 -15.07
N VAL A 138 7.50 2.18 -14.37
CA VAL A 138 8.54 1.16 -14.19
C VAL A 138 7.94 -0.24 -14.24
N GLU A 139 8.71 -1.23 -14.67
CA GLU A 139 8.27 -2.63 -14.67
C GLU A 139 8.23 -3.18 -13.24
N LEU A 140 7.06 -3.04 -12.60
CA LEU A 140 6.77 -3.59 -11.30
C LEU A 140 5.32 -4.04 -11.33
N VAL A 141 5.03 -5.27 -10.93
CA VAL A 141 3.67 -5.78 -10.75
C VAL A 141 3.55 -6.23 -9.30
N PRO A 142 2.55 -5.77 -8.52
CA PRO A 142 2.40 -6.22 -7.15
C PRO A 142 2.20 -7.74 -7.09
N ASN A 143 2.85 -8.40 -6.14
CA ASN A 143 2.70 -9.85 -5.98
C ASN A 143 1.33 -10.22 -5.41
N TYR A 144 0.76 -9.30 -4.63
CA TYR A 144 -0.57 -9.39 -4.06
C TYR A 144 -1.27 -8.05 -4.26
N CYS A 145 -2.49 -8.08 -4.79
CA CYS A 145 -3.27 -6.87 -5.05
C CYS A 145 -4.67 -7.06 -4.47
N GLY A 146 -5.16 -6.07 -3.71
CA GLY A 146 -6.54 -6.05 -3.25
C GLY A 146 -7.49 -5.86 -4.43
N PHE A 147 -7.40 -4.70 -5.09
CA PHE A 147 -8.28 -4.29 -6.18
C PHE A 147 -7.48 -3.57 -7.26
N GLU A 148 -7.63 -4.02 -8.50
CA GLU A 148 -7.20 -3.24 -9.67
C GLU A 148 -8.26 -2.18 -9.98
N ILE A 149 -7.83 -0.93 -10.16
CA ILE A 149 -8.73 0.20 -10.41
C ILE A 149 -8.24 1.03 -11.60
N GLU A 150 -9.19 1.71 -12.25
CA GLU A 150 -8.90 2.74 -13.24
C GLU A 150 -8.23 3.96 -12.58
N ASP A 151 -7.77 4.90 -13.42
CA ASP A 151 -7.21 6.15 -12.91
C ASP A 151 -8.29 7.09 -12.34
N LYS A 152 -8.66 6.84 -11.09
CA LYS A 152 -9.66 7.59 -10.32
C LYS A 152 -9.03 8.26 -9.11
N PHE A 153 -9.57 9.39 -8.67
CA PHE A 153 -9.08 10.06 -7.48
C PHE A 153 -9.70 9.41 -6.24
N VAL A 154 -8.90 8.62 -5.51
CA VAL A 154 -9.38 7.74 -4.44
C VAL A 154 -8.98 8.23 -3.05
N VAL A 155 -9.90 8.11 -2.10
CA VAL A 155 -9.75 8.55 -0.70
C VAL A 155 -10.39 7.50 0.23
N GLY A 156 -10.01 7.50 1.50
CA GLY A 156 -10.53 6.58 2.51
C GLY A 156 -9.64 5.37 2.72
N TYR A 157 -9.89 4.65 3.81
CA TYR A 157 -9.20 3.43 4.19
C TYR A 157 -7.66 3.57 4.17
N GLY A 158 -7.17 4.66 4.75
CA GLY A 158 -5.76 5.03 4.78
C GLY A 158 -5.37 6.11 3.77
N LEU A 159 -6.04 6.19 2.62
CA LEU A 159 -5.82 7.22 1.59
C LEU A 159 -6.40 8.58 2.05
N ASN A 160 -5.77 9.68 1.65
CA ASN A 160 -6.09 11.03 2.13
C ASN A 160 -6.51 12.02 1.04
N PHE A 161 -7.25 13.03 1.48
CA PHE A 161 -7.36 14.31 0.79
C PHE A 161 -6.90 15.41 1.76
N GLY A 162 -5.85 16.15 1.40
CA GLY A 162 -5.14 17.01 2.36
C GLY A 162 -4.62 16.18 3.55
N ASP A 163 -4.93 16.61 4.78
CA ASP A 163 -4.56 15.88 6.00
C ASP A 163 -5.64 14.92 6.54
N TYR A 164 -6.78 14.80 5.84
CA TYR A 164 -8.00 14.18 6.38
C TYR A 164 -8.43 12.91 5.61
N TYR A 165 -9.54 12.32 6.08
CA TYR A 165 -10.30 11.21 5.47
C TYR A 165 -9.66 9.83 5.49
N ARG A 166 -8.43 9.67 6.01
CA ARG A 166 -7.80 8.35 6.16
C ARG A 166 -8.65 7.36 6.97
N ASN A 167 -9.46 7.86 7.91
CA ASN A 167 -10.26 7.07 8.85
C ASN A 167 -11.60 6.55 8.29
N ILE A 168 -11.95 6.85 7.04
CA ILE A 168 -13.18 6.31 6.43
C ILE A 168 -12.99 4.80 6.18
N PRO A 169 -13.95 3.92 6.53
CA PRO A 169 -13.75 2.47 6.53
C PRO A 169 -13.83 1.82 5.13
N TYR A 170 -14.02 2.61 4.08
CA TYR A 170 -14.11 2.16 2.69
C TYR A 170 -13.32 3.08 1.78
N VAL A 171 -13.08 2.64 0.54
CA VAL A 171 -12.45 3.45 -0.51
C VAL A 171 -13.54 4.07 -1.38
N PHE A 172 -13.44 5.38 -1.63
CA PHE A 172 -14.34 6.10 -2.52
C PHE A 172 -13.59 6.95 -3.54
N ASN A 173 -14.22 7.13 -4.70
CA ASN A 173 -13.83 8.09 -5.72
C ASN A 173 -14.44 9.47 -5.42
N VAL A 174 -13.65 10.53 -5.51
CA VAL A 174 -14.18 11.91 -5.56
C VAL A 174 -14.42 12.26 -7.03
N THR A 175 -15.69 12.38 -7.43
CA THR A 175 -16.01 12.65 -8.83
C THR A 175 -15.87 14.14 -9.15
N ASN A 176 -15.97 14.49 -10.45
CA ASN A 176 -16.03 15.88 -10.87
C ASN A 176 -17.42 16.51 -10.73
N GLU A 177 -18.46 15.70 -10.47
CA GLU A 177 -19.84 16.13 -10.29
C GLU A 177 -20.03 16.78 -8.91
N ASP A 178 -20.76 17.89 -8.87
CA ASP A 178 -21.19 18.48 -7.60
C ASP A 178 -22.40 17.71 -7.04
N ARG A 179 -22.57 17.76 -5.71
CA ARG A 179 -23.67 17.11 -4.97
C ARG A 179 -25.02 17.78 -5.16
#